data_AF-A0A170U270-F1
#
_entry.id   AF-A0A170U270-F1
#
_cell.length_a   1.000
_cell.length_b   1.000
_cell.length_c   1.000
_cell.angle_alpha   90.00
_cell.angle_beta   90.00
_cell.angle_gamma   90.00
#
_symmetry.space_group_name_H-M   'P 1'
#
loop_
_entity.id
_entity.type
_entity.pdbx_description
1 polymer ?
#
loop_
_entity_poly.entity_id
_entity_poly.type
_entity_poly.pdbx_seq_one_letter_code
_entity_poly.pdbx_strand_id
1 'polypeptide(L)'
;MLFRKLSPQSPPQCTLETGPYLFHYLIEKEVCYLVLCERSFSKRLAFSYLEDIAQEFYSQYGKKVSTVTRPYIFIEFDTYIQKARKTFTDARVRRNLNSLNTELQDVQRIMV
;
A
#
# COMPACT_ATOMS: atom_id res chain seq x y z
N MET A 1 -14.27 3.84 10.58
CA MET A 1 -14.41 3.69 9.11
C MET A 1 -13.46 4.66 8.41
N LEU A 2 -12.22 4.24 8.11
CA LEU A 2 -11.21 5.08 7.45
C LEU A 2 -11.63 5.43 6.01
N PHE A 3 -11.96 4.44 5.18
CA PHE A 3 -12.38 4.65 3.78
C PHE A 3 -13.57 5.61 3.63
N ARG A 4 -14.48 5.66 4.62
CA ARG A 4 -15.63 6.58 4.62
C ARG A 4 -15.23 8.05 4.85
N LYS A 5 -14.06 8.30 5.45
CA LYS A 5 -13.56 9.65 5.76
C LYS A 5 -12.58 10.18 4.71
N LEU A 6 -12.08 9.32 3.82
CA LEU A 6 -11.16 9.75 2.77
C LEU A 6 -11.90 10.60 1.73
N SER A 7 -11.23 11.63 1.25
CA SER A 7 -11.73 12.60 0.28
C SER A 7 -10.60 13.01 -0.67
N PRO A 8 -10.88 13.70 -1.78
CA PRO A 8 -9.83 14.25 -2.64
C PRO A 8 -8.87 15.23 -1.93
N GLN A 9 -9.25 15.78 -0.78
CA GLN A 9 -8.41 16.66 0.05
C GLN A 9 -7.58 15.87 1.07
N SER A 10 -7.82 14.57 1.21
CA SER A 10 -7.04 13.73 2.11
C SER A 10 -5.60 13.64 1.62
N PRO A 11 -4.63 13.53 2.54
CA PRO A 11 -3.24 13.29 2.17
C PRO A 11 -3.11 12.06 1.27
N PRO A 12 -2.31 12.11 0.20
CA PRO A 12 -2.13 10.96 -0.70
C PRO A 12 -1.41 9.79 -0.01
N GLN A 13 -0.61 10.06 1.02
CA GLN A 13 0.05 9.06 1.84
C GLN A 13 -0.04 9.48 3.31
N CYS A 14 -0.37 8.55 4.20
CA CYS A 14 -0.42 8.81 5.65
C CYS A 14 -0.27 7.53 6.46
N THR A 15 0.20 7.69 7.69
CA THR A 15 0.27 6.63 8.70
C THR A 15 -0.65 6.96 9.85
N LEU A 16 -1.54 6.05 10.23
CA LEU A 16 -2.43 6.22 11.37
C LEU A 16 -2.03 5.26 12.49
N GLU A 17 -1.83 5.79 13.68
CA GLU A 17 -1.47 4.99 14.83
C GLU A 17 -2.69 4.38 15.52
N THR A 18 -2.62 3.10 15.86
CA THR A 18 -3.68 2.38 16.58
C THR A 18 -3.08 1.43 17.62
N GLY A 19 -2.55 1.99 18.70
CA GLY A 19 -1.95 1.22 19.78
C GLY A 19 -0.67 0.51 19.32
N PRO A 20 -0.60 -0.84 19.36
CA PRO A 20 0.59 -1.58 18.94
C PRO A 20 0.74 -1.71 17.41
N TYR A 21 -0.24 -1.24 16.64
CA TYR A 21 -0.25 -1.34 15.18
C TYR A 21 -0.28 0.04 14.51
N LEU A 22 0.12 0.05 13.24
CA LEU A 22 0.08 1.19 12.33
C LEU A 22 -0.71 0.83 11.08
N PHE A 23 -1.66 1.67 10.71
CA PHE A 23 -2.21 1.66 9.36
C PHE A 23 -1.35 2.54 8.46
N HIS A 24 -0.95 2.04 7.30
CA HIS A 24 -0.35 2.84 6.24
C HIS A 24 -1.28 2.81 5.05
N TYR A 25 -1.54 3.97 4.44
CA TYR A 25 -2.30 4.02 3.21
C TYR A 25 -1.64 4.89 2.14
N LEU A 26 -1.89 4.52 0.89
CA LEU A 26 -1.52 5.22 -0.33
C LEU A 26 -2.79 5.44 -1.16
N ILE A 27 -3.02 6.65 -1.64
CA ILE A 27 -4.09 6.98 -2.58
C ILE A 27 -3.43 7.29 -3.93
N GLU A 28 -3.76 6.51 -4.94
CA GLU A 28 -3.27 6.72 -6.29
C GLU A 28 -4.38 6.39 -7.30
N LYS A 29 -4.59 7.29 -8.28
CA LYS A 29 -5.59 7.14 -9.35
C LYS A 29 -6.98 6.77 -8.80
N GLU A 30 -7.39 7.49 -7.76
CA GLU A 30 -8.68 7.34 -7.07
C GLU A 30 -8.88 6.01 -6.33
N VAL A 31 -7.83 5.19 -6.20
CA VAL A 31 -7.84 3.94 -5.42
C VAL A 31 -7.03 4.13 -4.15
N CYS A 32 -7.60 3.73 -3.01
CA CYS A 32 -6.89 3.69 -1.74
C CYS A 32 -6.39 2.28 -1.44
N TYR A 33 -5.07 2.16 -1.31
CA TYR A 33 -4.37 0.96 -0.87
C TYR A 33 -4.04 1.10 0.61
N LEU A 34 -4.41 0.12 1.42
CA LEU A 34 -4.30 0.17 2.89
C LEU A 34 -3.64 -1.11 3.40
N VAL A 35 -2.70 -0.97 4.34
CA VAL A 35 -2.09 -2.09 5.07
C VAL A 35 -2.06 -1.79 6.56
N LEU A 36 -2.18 -2.84 7.38
CA LEU A 36 -1.99 -2.81 8.82
C LEU A 36 -0.75 -3.64 9.17
N CYS A 37 0.15 -3.10 9.97
CA CYS A 37 1.32 -3.83 10.46
C CYS A 37 1.65 -3.45 11.90
N GLU A 38 2.49 -4.24 12.56
CA GLU A 38 3.05 -3.89 13.87
C GLU A 38 3.86 -2.58 13.79
N ARG A 39 3.89 -1.81 14.87
CA ARG A 39 4.67 -0.58 14.96
C ARG A 39 6.19 -0.80 14.73
N SER A 40 6.68 -2.01 14.97
CA SER A 40 8.06 -2.43 14.71
C SER A 40 8.38 -2.60 13.22
N PHE A 41 7.36 -2.74 12.36
CA PHE A 41 7.57 -2.94 10.93
C PHE A 41 8.03 -1.64 10.27
N SER A 42 8.96 -1.75 9.30
CA SER A 42 9.52 -0.58 8.64
C SER A 42 8.46 0.16 7.83
N LYS A 43 8.18 1.42 8.20
CA LYS A 43 7.30 2.32 7.45
C LYS A 43 7.69 2.36 5.96
N ARG A 44 8.99 2.46 5.64
CA ARG A 44 9.50 2.45 4.27
C ARG A 44 9.05 1.20 3.50
N LEU A 45 9.21 0.01 4.10
CA LEU A 45 8.80 -1.23 3.45
C LEU A 45 7.28 -1.35 3.31
N ALA A 46 6.51 -0.78 4.24
CA ALA A 46 5.05 -0.76 4.14
C ALA A 46 4.60 0.07 2.91
N PHE A 47 5.19 1.25 2.71
CA PHE A 47 4.89 2.08 1.54
C PHE A 47 5.39 1.47 0.23
N SER A 48 6.60 0.89 0.19
CA SER A 48 7.07 0.18 -1.01
C SER A 48 6.18 -1.02 -1.37
N TYR A 49 5.63 -1.72 -0.37
CA TYR A 49 4.63 -2.75 -0.60
C TYR A 49 3.34 -2.17 -1.21
N LEU A 50 2.85 -1.04 -0.69
CA LEU A 50 1.65 -0.40 -1.24
C LEU A 50 1.86 0.10 -2.68
N GLU A 51 3.05 0.61 -3.02
CA GLU A 51 3.43 1.04 -4.37
C GLU A 51 3.45 -0.15 -5.36
N ASP A 52 4.07 -1.26 -4.98
CA ASP A 52 4.09 -2.50 -5.78
C ASP A 52 2.67 -3.01 -6.07
N ILE A 53 1.83 -3.03 -5.02
CA ILE A 53 0.41 -3.37 -5.13
C ILE A 53 -0.33 -2.40 -6.06
N ALA A 54 -0.11 -1.09 -5.92
CA ALA A 54 -0.79 -0.07 -6.71
C ALA A 54 -0.44 -0.16 -8.20
N GLN A 55 0.83 -0.38 -8.50
CA GLN A 55 1.33 -0.54 -9.86
C GLN A 55 0.72 -1.76 -10.54
N GLU A 56 0.76 -2.92 -9.89
CA GLU A 56 0.20 -4.15 -10.47
C GLU A 56 -1.32 -4.07 -10.61
N PHE A 57 -2.02 -3.58 -9.57
CA PHE A 57 -3.46 -3.45 -9.61
C PHE A 57 -3.91 -2.52 -10.75
N TYR A 58 -3.23 -1.38 -10.93
CA TYR A 58 -3.53 -0.47 -12.02
C TYR A 58 -3.26 -1.09 -13.39
N SER A 59 -2.16 -1.85 -13.53
CA SER A 59 -1.82 -2.56 -14.77
C SER A 59 -2.93 -3.53 -15.20
N GLN A 60 -3.47 -4.29 -14.25
CA GLN A 60 -4.49 -5.31 -14.53
C GLN A 60 -5.91 -4.74 -14.64
N TYR A 61 -6.27 -3.79 -13.76
CA TYR A 61 -7.67 -3.40 -13.53
C TYR A 61 -7.94 -1.90 -13.62
N GLY A 62 -6.92 -1.05 -13.74
CA GLY A 62 -7.06 0.41 -13.59
C GLY A 62 -8.19 1.04 -14.41
N LYS A 63 -8.36 0.62 -15.67
CA LYS A 63 -9.42 1.12 -16.56
C LYS A 63 -10.84 0.66 -16.20
N LYS A 64 -10.98 -0.38 -15.38
CA LYS A 64 -12.26 -1.00 -14.99
C LYS A 64 -12.76 -0.49 -13.63
N VAL A 65 -11.91 0.17 -12.84
CA VAL A 65 -12.24 0.56 -11.46
C VAL A 65 -13.47 1.47 -11.40
N SER A 66 -13.58 2.45 -12.28
CA SER A 66 -14.68 3.42 -12.26
C SER A 66 -16.03 2.86 -12.76
N THR A 67 -16.03 1.68 -13.39
CA THR A 67 -17.24 1.11 -14.01
C THR A 67 -17.87 0.01 -13.18
N VAL A 68 -17.18 -0.49 -12.15
CA VAL A 68 -17.66 -1.58 -11.32
C VAL A 68 -18.48 -1.08 -10.14
N THR A 69 -19.55 -1.80 -9.82
CA THR A 69 -20.46 -1.46 -8.70
C THR A 69 -20.54 -2.56 -7.64
N ARG A 70 -20.07 -3.78 -7.98
CA ARG A 70 -20.10 -4.93 -7.08
C ARG A 70 -18.91 -4.90 -6.11
N PRO A 71 -19.13 -5.05 -4.79
CA PRO A 71 -18.05 -5.21 -3.83
C PRO A 71 -17.14 -6.39 -4.19
N TYR A 72 -15.82 -6.23 -3.99
CA TYR A 72 -14.81 -7.28 -4.19
C TYR A 72 -14.79 -7.92 -5.58
N ILE A 73 -15.17 -7.18 -6.62
CA ILE A 73 -15.15 -7.68 -8.01
C ILE A 73 -13.75 -8.13 -8.49
N PHE A 74 -12.68 -7.63 -7.85
CA PHE A 74 -11.29 -7.97 -8.15
C PHE A 74 -10.69 -8.97 -7.15
N ILE A 75 -11.49 -9.87 -6.57
CA ILE A 75 -11.05 -10.82 -5.54
C ILE A 75 -9.89 -11.72 -5.99
N GLU A 76 -9.78 -12.00 -7.29
CA GLU A 76 -8.69 -12.81 -7.86
C GLU A 76 -7.30 -12.18 -7.66
N PHE A 77 -7.24 -10.86 -7.45
CA PHE A 77 -6.01 -10.13 -7.16
C PHE A 77 -5.37 -10.54 -5.81
N ASP A 78 -6.11 -11.23 -4.94
CA ASP A 78 -5.58 -11.77 -3.68
C ASP A 78 -4.33 -12.66 -3.89
N THR A 79 -4.27 -13.38 -5.02
CA THR A 79 -3.10 -14.20 -5.38
C THR A 79 -1.82 -13.35 -5.46
N TYR A 80 -1.92 -12.16 -6.05
CA TYR A 80 -0.78 -11.24 -6.15
C TYR A 80 -0.46 -10.62 -4.78
N ILE A 81 -1.47 -10.18 -4.04
CA ILE A 81 -1.34 -9.65 -2.67
C ILE A 81 -0.54 -10.62 -1.79
N GLN A 82 -0.90 -11.91 -1.81
CA GLN A 82 -0.21 -12.93 -1.02
C GLN A 82 1.25 -13.13 -1.45
N LYS A 83 1.52 -13.11 -2.76
CA LYS A 83 2.89 -13.20 -3.31
C LYS A 83 3.74 -12.01 -2.88
N ALA A 84 3.24 -10.79 -3.10
CA ALA A 84 3.91 -9.56 -2.70
C ALA A 84 4.18 -9.55 -1.19
N ARG A 85 3.18 -9.87 -0.36
CA ARG A 85 3.34 -9.94 1.09
C ARG A 85 4.50 -10.84 1.52
N LYS A 86 4.66 -12.02 0.91
CA LYS A 86 5.79 -12.92 1.19
C LYS A 86 7.14 -12.27 0.86
N THR A 87 7.25 -11.62 -0.29
CA THR A 87 8.45 -10.91 -0.74
C THR A 87 8.86 -9.80 0.25
N PHE A 88 7.91 -8.98 0.69
CA PHE A 88 8.19 -7.83 1.56
C PHE A 88 8.40 -8.21 3.04
N THR A 89 7.96 -9.40 3.45
CA THR A 89 8.18 -9.92 4.81
C THR A 89 9.44 -10.77 4.95
N ASP A 90 9.93 -11.43 3.88
CA ASP A 90 11.14 -12.28 3.96
C ASP A 90 12.42 -11.43 4.13
N ALA A 91 13.06 -11.60 5.29
CA ALA A 91 14.34 -10.96 5.66
C ALA A 91 15.47 -11.15 4.64
N ARG A 92 15.50 -12.28 3.95
CA ARG A 92 16.55 -12.60 2.98
C ARG A 92 16.35 -11.81 1.69
N VAL A 93 15.11 -11.65 1.26
CA VAL A 93 14.75 -10.90 0.04
C VAL A 93 14.88 -9.39 0.28
N ARG A 94 14.55 -8.90 1.49
CA ARG A 94 14.71 -7.48 1.87
C ARG A 94 16.12 -6.92 1.68
N ARG A 95 17.16 -7.73 1.90
CA ARG A 95 18.56 -7.30 1.67
C ARG A 95 18.83 -6.92 0.21
N ASN A 96 18.19 -7.62 -0.73
CA ASN A 96 18.34 -7.37 -2.16
C ASN A 96 17.46 -6.20 -2.65
N LEU A 97 16.30 -5.97 -2.03
CA LEU A 97 15.45 -4.82 -2.33
C LEU A 97 16.06 -3.50 -1.86
N ASN A 98 16.72 -3.50 -0.70
CA ASN A 98 17.37 -2.31 -0.14
C ASN A 98 18.51 -1.78 -1.03
N SER A 99 19.19 -2.62 -1.81
CA SER A 99 20.22 -2.20 -2.77
C SER A 99 19.67 -1.62 -4.07
N LEU A 100 18.39 -1.88 -4.40
CA LEU A 100 17.72 -1.37 -5.60
C LEU A 100 16.98 -0.05 -5.33
N ASN A 101 16.54 0.19 -4.09
CA ASN A 101 15.69 1.32 -3.70
C ASN A 101 16.46 2.56 -3.19
N THR A 102 17.55 2.93 -3.84
CA THR A 102 18.33 4.14 -3.48
C THR A 102 17.66 5.46 -3.91
N GLU A 103 16.47 5.44 -4.52
CA GLU A 103 15.86 6.64 -5.13
C GLU A 103 14.61 7.23 -4.46
N LEU A 104 14.10 6.68 -3.35
CA LEU A 104 12.94 7.30 -2.67
C LEU A 104 13.35 8.02 -1.39
N GLN A 105 13.89 9.24 -1.55
CA GLN A 105 14.20 10.17 -0.45
C GLN A 105 12.95 10.83 0.20
N ASP A 106 11.73 10.45 -0.17
CA ASP A 106 10.51 11.17 0.22
C ASP A 106 9.76 10.66 1.47
N VAL A 107 10.27 9.62 2.15
CA VAL A 107 9.63 9.08 3.39
C VAL A 107 9.50 10.14 4.50
N GLN A 108 10.31 11.21 4.45
CA GLN A 108 10.26 12.32 5.41
C GLN A 108 8.97 13.15 5.35
N ARG A 109 8.14 13.04 4.30
CA ARG A 109 6.91 13.83 4.13
C ARG A 109 5.62 13.11 4.52
N ILE A 110 5.70 11.86 4.99
CA ILE A 110 4.50 11.09 5.34
C ILE A 110 3.94 11.60 6.67
N MET A 111 2.78 12.24 6.60
CA MET A 111 2.06 12.72 7.77
C MET A 111 1.59 11.57 8.65
N VAL A 112 1.65 11.81 9.96
CA VAL A 112 1.08 10.97 11.03
C VAL A 112 -0.21 11.60 11.51
#